data_AF-A0A258X6W6-F1
#
_entry.id   AF-A0A258X6W6-F1
#
_cell.length_a   1.000
_cell.length_b   1.000
_cell.length_c   1.000
_cell.angle_alpha   90.00
_cell.angle_beta   90.00
_cell.angle_gamma   90.00
#
_symmetry.space_group_name_H-M   'P 1'
#
loop_
_entity.id
_entity.type
_entity.pdbx_description
1 polymer ?
#
loop_
_entity_poly.entity_id
_entity_poly.type
_entity_poly.pdbx_seq_one_letter_code
_entity_poly.pdbx_strand_id
1 'polypeptide(L)'
;LVQAAELGRYGITANALAPSARTRMTEGAFADKMKVVEDGFDVMDPANVAPTVVWLGSAASAHVTGCVFELEGGKIMLEDGWREGPFVDRQARWDPARVGDAVDQLLADRVPPRKVWGTA
;
A
#
# COMPACT_ATOMS: atom_id res chain seq x y z
N LEU A 1 5.78 -6.13 -7.51
CA LEU A 1 5.68 -7.56 -7.14
C LEU A 1 6.52 -8.37 -8.12
N VAL A 2 7.52 -9.14 -7.67
CA VAL A 2 8.40 -9.93 -8.56
C VAL A 2 7.61 -11.03 -9.26
N GLN A 3 6.70 -11.69 -8.54
CA GLN A 3 5.85 -12.76 -9.06
C GLN A 3 5.00 -12.32 -10.26
N ALA A 4 4.48 -11.08 -10.23
CA ALA A 4 3.71 -10.55 -11.34
C ALA A 4 4.54 -10.47 -12.64
N ALA A 5 5.80 -10.05 -12.53
CA ALA A 5 6.71 -9.95 -13.68
C ALA A 5 7.17 -11.34 -14.17
N GLU A 6 7.46 -12.26 -13.25
CA GLU A 6 7.98 -13.59 -13.60
C GLU A 6 6.93 -14.56 -14.14
N LEU A 7 5.71 -14.48 -13.62
CA LEU A 7 4.63 -15.43 -13.91
C LEU A 7 3.70 -14.97 -15.04
N GLY A 8 3.75 -13.68 -15.41
CA GLY A 8 2.92 -13.14 -16.49
C GLY A 8 3.10 -13.88 -17.82
N ARG A 9 4.32 -14.37 -18.12
CA ARG A 9 4.59 -15.21 -19.31
C ARG A 9 3.82 -16.54 -19.35
N TYR A 10 3.27 -16.98 -18.23
CA TYR A 10 2.44 -18.19 -18.12
C TYR A 10 0.94 -17.85 -18.02
N GLY A 11 0.55 -16.59 -18.19
CA GLY A 11 -0.84 -16.13 -18.04
C GLY A 11 -1.33 -16.08 -16.59
N ILE A 12 -0.40 -16.04 -15.62
CA ILE A 12 -0.74 -15.95 -14.18
C ILE A 12 -0.64 -14.50 -13.72
N THR A 13 -1.68 -14.02 -13.03
CA THR A 13 -1.68 -12.71 -12.36
C THR A 13 -1.26 -12.85 -10.89
N ALA A 14 -0.61 -11.83 -10.35
CA ALA A 14 -0.24 -11.77 -8.94
C ALA A 14 -0.45 -10.36 -8.39
N ASN A 15 -1.30 -10.25 -7.37
CA ASN A 15 -1.64 -8.99 -6.70
C ASN A 15 -1.55 -9.17 -5.17
N ALA A 16 -1.53 -8.08 -4.43
CA ALA A 16 -1.54 -8.09 -2.96
C ALA A 16 -2.69 -7.25 -2.40
N LEU A 17 -3.08 -7.56 -1.16
CA LEU A 17 -4.11 -6.83 -0.42
C LEU A 17 -3.50 -6.25 0.86
N ALA A 18 -3.88 -5.01 1.18
CA ALA A 18 -3.61 -4.31 2.43
C ALA A 18 -4.94 -4.00 3.13
N PRO A 19 -5.60 -5.00 3.73
CA PRO A 19 -6.93 -4.82 4.30
C PRO A 19 -6.89 -4.12 5.67
N SER A 20 -7.87 -3.26 5.91
CA SER A 20 -8.24 -2.73 7.23
C SER A 20 -9.62 -3.29 7.59
N ALA A 21 -9.64 -4.24 8.54
CA ALA A 21 -10.85 -4.91 8.96
C ALA A 21 -10.72 -5.42 10.41
N ARG A 22 -11.86 -5.62 11.08
CA ARG A 22 -11.96 -6.26 12.39
C ARG A 22 -11.73 -7.77 12.24
N THR A 23 -10.63 -8.23 12.81
CA THR A 23 -10.25 -9.65 12.91
C THR A 23 -9.59 -9.89 14.26
N ARG A 24 -9.39 -11.17 14.64
CA ARG A 24 -8.62 -11.51 15.86
C ARG A 24 -7.24 -10.86 15.93
N MET A 25 -6.62 -10.52 14.79
CA MET A 25 -5.31 -9.85 14.74
C MET A 25 -5.40 -8.34 15.05
N THR A 26 -6.55 -7.70 14.83
CA THR A 26 -6.71 -6.24 14.88
C THR A 26 -7.57 -5.77 16.06
N GLU A 27 -8.47 -6.61 16.56
CA GLU A 27 -9.37 -6.30 17.69
C GLU A 27 -8.62 -5.90 18.96
N GLY A 28 -7.46 -6.50 19.25
CA GLY A 28 -6.65 -6.12 20.40
C GLY A 28 -5.82 -4.85 20.16
N ALA A 29 -5.15 -4.78 19.00
CA ALA A 29 -4.22 -3.68 18.68
C ALA A 29 -4.93 -2.35 18.40
N PHE A 30 -6.17 -2.39 17.91
CA PHE A 30 -6.95 -1.23 17.49
C PHE A 30 -8.36 -1.29 18.05
N ALA A 31 -8.50 -1.65 19.33
CA ALA A 31 -9.77 -1.95 19.98
C ALA A 31 -10.87 -0.91 19.72
N ASP A 32 -10.57 0.39 19.81
CA ASP A 32 -11.56 1.44 19.57
C ASP A 32 -11.98 1.55 18.10
N LYS A 33 -11.04 1.45 17.16
CA LYS A 33 -11.33 1.49 15.72
C LYS A 33 -12.13 0.26 15.28
N MET A 34 -11.91 -0.87 15.93
CA MET A 34 -12.45 -2.16 15.51
C MET A 34 -13.80 -2.49 16.16
N LYS A 35 -14.38 -1.62 16.99
CA LYS A 35 -15.67 -1.91 17.65
C LYS A 35 -16.78 -2.26 16.64
N VAL A 36 -17.61 -3.22 17.03
CA VAL A 36 -18.81 -3.59 16.27
C VAL A 36 -19.76 -2.41 16.22
N VAL A 37 -20.29 -2.14 15.03
CA VAL A 37 -21.37 -1.19 14.84
C VAL A 37 -22.68 -1.98 14.79
N GLU A 38 -23.57 -1.75 15.76
CA GLU A 38 -24.82 -2.50 15.88
C GLU A 38 -25.87 -2.06 14.85
N ASP A 39 -25.86 -0.78 14.48
CA ASP A 39 -26.79 -0.17 13.54
C ASP A 39 -26.06 0.53 12.38
N GLY A 40 -26.44 0.21 11.15
CA GLY A 40 -25.88 0.81 9.94
C GLY A 40 -24.76 -0.01 9.29
N PHE A 41 -23.96 0.64 8.44
CA PHE A 41 -22.88 -0.03 7.73
C PHE A 41 -21.63 -0.16 8.61
N ASP A 42 -21.30 -1.39 8.98
CA ASP A 42 -20.05 -1.69 9.68
C ASP A 42 -18.88 -1.68 8.68
N VAL A 43 -18.19 -0.54 8.61
CA VAL A 43 -17.02 -0.33 7.76
C VAL A 43 -15.92 -1.36 8.04
N MET A 44 -15.79 -1.80 9.29
CA MET A 44 -14.74 -2.71 9.72
C MET A 44 -15.15 -4.18 9.63
N ASP A 45 -16.35 -4.50 9.13
CA ASP A 45 -16.73 -5.90 8.87
C ASP A 45 -15.74 -6.51 7.85
N PRO A 46 -15.03 -7.60 8.20
CA PRO A 46 -14.11 -8.27 7.28
C PRO A 46 -14.78 -8.80 6.01
N ALA A 47 -16.10 -9.02 6.01
CA ALA A 47 -16.84 -9.41 4.81
C ALA A 47 -16.75 -8.36 3.69
N ASN A 48 -16.50 -7.08 4.02
CA ASN A 48 -16.33 -6.02 3.03
C ASN A 48 -15.09 -6.21 2.13
N VAL A 49 -14.10 -7.01 2.55
CA VAL A 49 -12.91 -7.32 1.76
C VAL A 49 -13.20 -8.38 0.69
N ALA A 50 -14.14 -9.28 0.96
CA ALA A 50 -14.38 -10.48 0.14
C ALA A 50 -14.75 -10.20 -1.33
N PRO A 51 -15.60 -9.21 -1.67
CA PRO A 51 -15.99 -8.94 -3.06
C PRO A 51 -14.78 -8.68 -3.98
N THR A 52 -13.80 -7.89 -3.53
CA THR A 52 -12.60 -7.59 -4.31
C THR A 52 -11.72 -8.83 -4.49
N VAL A 53 -11.61 -9.68 -3.45
CA VAL A 53 -10.85 -10.94 -3.55
C VAL A 53 -11.48 -11.88 -4.58
N VAL A 54 -12.80 -12.03 -4.53
CA VAL A 54 -13.55 -12.85 -5.49
C VAL A 54 -13.38 -12.33 -6.91
N TRP A 55 -13.46 -11.00 -7.11
CA TRP A 55 -13.26 -10.40 -8.42
C TRP A 55 -11.84 -10.62 -8.96
N LEU A 56 -10.80 -10.46 -8.12
CA LEU A 56 -9.40 -10.73 -8.48
C LEU A 56 -9.12 -12.22 -8.77
N GLY A 57 -9.96 -13.12 -8.26
CA GLY A 57 -9.92 -14.55 -8.61
C GLY A 57 -10.68 -14.92 -9.88
N SER A 58 -11.38 -13.97 -10.50
CA SER A 58 -12.24 -14.21 -11.66
C SER A 58 -11.53 -13.91 -12.98
N ALA A 59 -12.07 -14.45 -14.08
CA ALA A 59 -11.58 -14.17 -15.44
C ALA A 59 -11.68 -12.68 -15.82
N ALA A 60 -12.56 -11.90 -15.19
CA ALA A 60 -12.69 -10.47 -15.46
C ALA A 60 -11.44 -9.67 -15.06
N SER A 61 -10.62 -10.21 -14.16
CA SER A 61 -9.40 -9.56 -13.65
C SER A 61 -8.12 -9.98 -14.39
N ALA A 62 -8.22 -10.70 -15.52
CA ALA A 62 -7.06 -11.24 -16.24
C ALA A 62 -5.99 -10.20 -16.66
N HIS A 63 -6.37 -8.92 -16.72
CA HIS A 63 -5.49 -7.81 -17.05
C HIS A 63 -4.84 -7.13 -15.83
N VAL A 64 -5.22 -7.52 -14.60
CA VAL A 64 -4.76 -6.88 -13.36
C VAL A 64 -3.67 -7.73 -12.72
N THR A 65 -2.44 -7.22 -12.73
CA THR A 65 -1.29 -7.88 -12.11
C THR A 65 -0.30 -6.84 -11.60
N GLY A 66 0.46 -7.18 -10.56
CA GLY A 66 1.47 -6.29 -9.99
C GLY A 66 0.94 -5.21 -9.06
N CYS A 67 -0.36 -5.23 -8.75
CA CYS A 67 -1.04 -4.22 -7.96
C CYS A 67 -1.09 -4.57 -6.47
N VAL A 68 -1.15 -3.54 -5.62
CA VAL A 68 -1.45 -3.67 -4.18
C VAL A 68 -2.72 -2.87 -3.90
N PHE A 69 -3.73 -3.51 -3.33
CA PHE A 69 -5.03 -2.88 -3.05
C PHE A 69 -5.23 -2.66 -1.54
N GLU A 70 -5.40 -1.41 -1.11
CA GLU A 70 -5.89 -1.09 0.23
C GLU A 70 -7.42 -1.16 0.25
N LEU A 71 -7.97 -1.97 1.16
CA LEU A 71 -9.39 -2.28 1.25
C LEU A 71 -9.93 -1.97 2.65
N GLU A 72 -10.98 -1.15 2.75
CA GLU A 72 -11.61 -0.78 4.02
C GLU A 72 -13.11 -0.46 3.78
N GLY A 73 -14.02 -1.26 4.34
CA GLY A 73 -15.45 -1.09 4.06
C GLY A 73 -15.76 -1.05 2.57
N GLY A 74 -16.42 0.03 2.11
CA GLY A 74 -16.73 0.26 0.70
C GLY A 74 -15.58 0.85 -0.14
N LYS A 75 -14.41 1.11 0.44
CA LYS A 75 -13.26 1.73 -0.23
C LYS A 75 -12.40 0.65 -0.90
N ILE A 76 -12.11 0.85 -2.19
CA ILE A 76 -11.09 0.12 -2.95
C ILE A 76 -10.06 1.14 -3.43
N MET A 77 -8.83 1.03 -2.97
CA MET A 77 -7.73 1.94 -3.30
C MET A 77 -6.56 1.17 -3.87
N LEU A 78 -5.95 1.72 -4.92
CA LEU A 78 -4.69 1.22 -5.45
C LEU A 78 -3.56 1.95 -4.73
N GLU A 79 -2.63 1.20 -4.16
CA GLU A 79 -1.42 1.75 -3.57
C GLU A 79 -0.40 2.08 -4.66
N ASP A 80 0.11 3.31 -4.61
CA ASP A 80 1.25 3.70 -5.42
C ASP A 80 2.53 3.09 -4.83
N GLY A 81 3.29 2.39 -5.68
CA GLY A 81 4.59 1.86 -5.29
C GLY A 81 5.64 2.95 -5.06
N TRP A 82 6.84 2.50 -4.68
CA TRP A 82 8.03 3.36 -4.68
C TRP A 82 8.24 3.96 -6.07
N ARG A 83 8.48 5.27 -6.10
CA ARG A 83 8.78 6.03 -7.31
C ARG A 83 10.14 6.71 -7.16
N GLU A 84 10.75 7.06 -8.29
CA GLU A 84 11.93 7.90 -8.29
C GLU A 84 11.60 9.24 -7.62
N GLY A 85 12.43 9.63 -6.66
CA GLY A 85 12.34 10.91 -5.98
C GLY A 85 13.21 11.97 -6.66
N PRO A 86 13.33 13.17 -6.06
CA PRO A 86 14.37 14.10 -6.47
C PRO A 86 15.75 13.44 -6.35
N PHE A 87 16.68 13.86 -7.19
CA PHE A 87 18.07 13.39 -7.14
C PHE A 87 19.03 14.54 -7.43
N VAL A 88 20.24 14.44 -6.90
CA VAL A 88 21.37 15.29 -7.25
C VAL A 88 22.49 14.38 -7.71
N ASP A 89 23.06 14.70 -8.87
CA ASP A 89 24.15 13.94 -9.45
C ASP A 89 25.43 14.78 -9.46
N ARG A 90 26.44 14.31 -8.73
CA ARG A 90 27.77 14.95 -8.69
C ARG A 90 28.62 14.58 -9.90
N GLN A 91 28.27 13.52 -10.63
CA GLN A 91 29.07 12.92 -11.70
C GLN A 91 30.50 12.58 -11.27
N ALA A 92 30.67 12.32 -9.96
CA ALA A 92 31.93 11.97 -9.31
C ALA A 92 31.64 11.39 -7.92
N ARG A 93 32.62 10.69 -7.33
CA ARG A 93 32.51 10.18 -5.95
C ARG A 93 32.26 11.31 -4.96
N TRP A 94 31.26 11.21 -4.10
CA TRP A 94 30.98 12.22 -3.07
C TRP A 94 32.11 12.33 -2.02
N ASP A 95 32.40 13.56 -1.61
CA ASP A 95 33.09 13.84 -0.35
C ASP A 95 32.08 13.67 0.79
N PRO A 96 32.33 12.81 1.79
CA PRO A 96 31.43 12.62 2.93
C PRO A 96 31.02 13.92 3.62
N ALA A 97 31.91 14.93 3.67
CA ALA A 97 31.61 16.22 4.29
C ALA A 97 30.56 17.04 3.53
N ARG A 98 30.27 16.69 2.27
CA ARG A 98 29.31 17.38 1.38
C ARG A 98 27.98 16.65 1.21
N VAL A 99 27.84 15.45 1.77
CA VAL A 99 26.62 14.65 1.64
C VAL A 99 25.44 15.31 2.37
N GLY A 100 25.70 15.98 3.50
CA GLY A 100 24.66 16.67 4.28
C GLY A 100 23.88 17.69 3.45
N ASP A 101 24.60 18.61 2.79
CA ASP A 101 24.01 19.65 1.93
C ASP A 101 23.09 19.05 0.85
N ALA A 102 23.54 17.96 0.20
CA ALA A 102 22.76 17.28 -0.83
C ALA A 102 21.52 16.59 -0.25
N VAL A 103 21.64 15.96 0.91
CA VAL A 103 20.51 15.31 1.59
C VAL A 103 19.47 16.35 2.01
N ASP A 104 19.88 17.47 2.60
CA ASP A 104 18.96 18.53 3.04
C ASP A 104 18.16 19.12 1.87
N GLN A 105 18.81 19.33 0.72
CA GLN A 105 18.13 19.73 -0.51
C GLN A 105 17.08 18.70 -0.94
N LEU A 106 17.46 17.42 -1.02
CA LEU A 106 16.54 16.36 -1.43
C LEU A 106 15.36 16.19 -0.46
N LEU A 107 15.57 16.41 0.83
CA LEU A 107 14.52 16.38 1.85
C LEU A 107 13.55 17.56 1.73
N ALA A 108 14.02 18.72 1.27
CA ALA A 108 13.18 19.87 0.98
C ALA A 108 12.37 19.68 -0.31
N ASP A 109 12.96 19.04 -1.32
CA ASP A 109 12.35 18.87 -2.65
C ASP A 109 11.42 17.65 -2.76
N ARG A 110 11.55 16.66 -1.87
CA ARG A 110 10.75 15.43 -1.96
C ARG A 110 9.27 15.71 -1.69
N VAL A 111 8.41 14.86 -2.27
CA VAL A 111 7.03 14.74 -1.80
C VAL A 111 7.07 14.21 -0.35
N PRO A 112 6.45 14.90 0.62
CA PRO A 112 6.42 14.42 1.99
C PRO A 112 5.75 13.05 2.08
N PRO A 113 6.31 12.11 2.87
CA PRO A 113 5.69 10.80 3.04
C PRO A 113 4.34 10.96 3.74
N ARG A 114 3.40 10.04 3.44
CA ARG A 114 2.19 9.90 4.25
C ARG A 114 2.59 9.66 5.71
N LYS A 115 1.87 10.30 6.63
CA LYS A 115 2.09 10.12 8.08
C LYS A 115 1.99 8.65 8.46
N VAL A 116 2.96 8.19 9.25
CA VAL A 116 2.96 6.83 9.79
C VAL A 116 1.74 6.67 10.69
N TRP A 117 1.04 5.56 10.54
CA TRP A 117 -0.17 5.31 11.31
C TRP A 117 0.16 5.21 12.81
N GLY A 118 -0.62 5.88 13.66
CA GLY A 118 -0.49 5.83 15.12
C GLY A 118 0.61 6.71 15.72
N THR A 119 1.35 7.49 14.93
CA THR A 119 2.31 8.46 15.46
C THR A 119 1.65 9.82 15.74
N ALA A 120 2.16 10.55 16.73
CA ALA A 120 1.75 11.91 17.05
C ALA A 120 1.92 12.87 15.86
#